data_AF-A0A559QTA8-F1
#
_entry.id   AF-A0A559QTA8-F1
#
_cell.length_a   1.000
_cell.length_b   1.000
_cell.length_c   1.000
_cell.angle_alpha   90.00
_cell.angle_beta   90.00
_cell.angle_gamma   90.00
#
_symmetry.space_group_name_H-M   'P 1'
#
loop_
_entity.id
_entity.type
_entity.pdbx_description
1 polymer ?
#
loop_
_entity_poly.entity_id
_entity_poly.type
_entity_poly.pdbx_seq_one_letter_code
_entity_poly.pdbx_strand_id
1 'polypeptide(L)'
;MKNHMEFRLQRSVSQLQLLIRNIAILLLASLASFAQAQVITSSDTGTHDGFFYALWSDQIADSELAMTLGPAGNYSVEWSGVGNFFAGKGWEVGGPRVISYQSEVNTSGNAWTSVYGFTLDPFSEYYIVESWGNWRPEANEYLGELVSNGATYDLYRRFNTSPDTYFYIYWSVRQEPSTAGTVNTADHFNAWAEHGFEAGEYSYMVFAVEGYQSDGSAEATVWDGVVANCEVCNWYGNQIPLCSSQNYGWGWENGENCIGRSSCESGWGTFIEQTECNANGSSSSSSSSSSSSSSSSSSSSSSSSSSSSSSSSSSSSSSGSSSGGGCRCLWYGTEFALCNNQSDGWGWENNQSCIGANTCNNQWGNGGVICPGG
;
A
#
# COMPACT_ATOMS: atom_id res chain seq x y z
N MET A 1 34.68 53.33 -44.62
CA MET A 1 34.10 52.00 -44.85
C MET A 1 34.24 51.05 -43.65
N LYS A 2 35.36 51.03 -42.91
CA LYS A 2 35.55 50.21 -41.68
C LYS A 2 34.50 50.46 -40.58
N ASN A 3 34.22 51.72 -40.23
CA ASN A 3 33.31 52.06 -39.13
C ASN A 3 31.83 51.71 -39.41
N HIS A 4 31.44 51.57 -40.69
CA HIS A 4 30.06 51.28 -41.08
C HIS A 4 29.77 49.76 -41.09
N MET A 5 30.81 48.91 -41.19
CA MET A 5 30.69 47.46 -41.02
C MET A 5 30.68 47.06 -39.54
N GLU A 6 31.49 47.70 -38.69
CA GLU A 6 31.50 47.39 -37.25
C GLU A 6 30.18 47.74 -36.56
N PHE A 7 29.53 48.84 -36.96
CA PHE A 7 28.21 49.21 -36.44
C PHE A 7 27.10 48.22 -36.86
N ARG A 8 27.23 47.59 -38.03
CA ARG A 8 26.27 46.57 -38.50
C ARG A 8 26.50 45.21 -37.84
N LEU A 9 27.75 44.84 -37.54
CA LEU A 9 28.07 43.63 -36.78
C LEU A 9 27.67 43.73 -35.30
N GLN A 10 27.93 44.85 -34.62
CA GLN A 10 27.54 45.01 -33.22
C GLN A 10 26.01 45.00 -33.04
N ARG A 11 25.26 45.56 -33.99
CA ARG A 11 23.80 45.57 -33.97
C ARG A 11 23.19 44.20 -34.25
N SER A 12 23.83 43.34 -35.06
CA SER A 12 23.36 41.96 -35.28
C SER A 12 23.69 41.04 -34.11
N VAL A 13 24.86 41.20 -33.47
CA VAL A 13 25.25 40.43 -32.28
C VAL A 13 24.38 40.77 -31.08
N SER A 14 24.02 42.04 -30.88
CA SER A 14 23.09 42.48 -29.83
C SER A 14 21.66 41.95 -30.02
N GLN A 15 21.16 41.91 -31.26
CA GLN A 15 19.86 41.34 -31.60
C GLN A 15 19.84 39.81 -31.42
N LEU A 16 20.93 39.12 -31.79
CA LEU A 16 21.08 37.68 -31.61
C LEU A 16 21.21 37.29 -30.13
N GLN A 17 21.91 38.08 -29.31
CA GLN A 17 22.01 37.88 -27.86
C GLN A 17 20.69 38.16 -27.12
N LEU A 18 19.86 39.10 -27.61
CA LEU A 18 18.51 39.32 -27.08
C LEU A 18 17.56 38.16 -27.41
N LEU A 19 17.64 37.62 -28.64
CA LEU A 19 16.86 36.46 -29.06
C LEU A 19 17.24 35.18 -28.30
N ILE A 20 18.53 34.95 -28.05
CA ILE A 20 19.00 33.79 -27.29
C ILE A 20 18.62 33.89 -25.79
N ARG A 21 18.64 35.09 -25.18
CA ARG A 21 18.13 35.30 -23.80
C ARG A 21 16.62 35.07 -23.68
N ASN A 22 15.84 35.50 -24.67
CA ASN A 22 14.39 35.29 -24.65
C ASN A 22 14.00 33.83 -24.89
N ILE A 23 14.72 33.11 -25.76
CA ILE A 23 14.49 31.67 -25.99
C ILE A 23 14.93 30.84 -24.76
N ALA A 24 16.01 31.22 -24.07
CA ALA A 24 16.44 30.55 -22.84
C ALA A 24 15.47 30.79 -21.67
N ILE A 25 14.82 31.96 -21.58
CA ILE A 25 13.76 32.22 -20.58
C ILE A 25 12.45 31.50 -20.95
N LEU A 26 12.16 31.31 -22.24
CA LEU A 26 11.02 30.51 -22.71
C LEU A 26 11.22 28.99 -22.60
N LEU A 27 12.47 28.49 -22.55
CA LEU A 27 12.79 27.06 -22.37
C LEU A 27 13.11 26.67 -20.92
N LEU A 28 13.41 27.63 -20.03
CA LEU A 28 13.48 27.43 -18.57
C LEU A 28 12.17 27.75 -17.82
N ALA A 29 11.12 28.15 -18.55
CA ALA A 29 9.73 28.02 -18.09
C ALA A 29 9.22 26.59 -18.37
N SER A 30 10.06 25.59 -18.07
CA SER A 30 9.66 24.19 -18.00
C SER A 30 8.58 24.04 -16.93
N LEU A 31 7.33 24.03 -17.37
CA LEU A 31 6.21 23.23 -16.83
C LEU A 31 6.25 22.96 -15.31
N ALA A 32 6.36 24.01 -14.49
CA ALA A 32 5.63 24.02 -13.25
C ALA A 32 4.20 24.42 -13.63
N SER A 33 3.42 23.45 -14.08
CA SER A 33 1.97 23.57 -13.99
C SER A 33 1.69 23.71 -12.50
N PHE A 34 1.59 24.94 -12.01
CA PHE A 34 0.80 25.18 -10.81
C PHE A 34 -0.61 24.78 -11.23
N ALA A 35 -0.98 23.52 -10.97
CA ALA A 35 -2.37 23.12 -11.01
C ALA A 35 -3.10 24.12 -10.10
N GLN A 36 -3.87 25.02 -10.70
CA GLN A 36 -4.70 25.93 -9.94
C GLN A 36 -5.72 25.06 -9.23
N ALA A 37 -5.69 25.07 -7.90
CA ALA A 37 -6.67 24.35 -7.12
C ALA A 37 -8.07 24.85 -7.51
N GLN A 38 -8.92 23.95 -7.98
CA GLN A 38 -10.29 24.27 -8.40
C GLN A 38 -11.20 24.31 -7.17
N VAL A 39 -11.99 25.38 -7.01
CA VAL A 39 -12.90 25.53 -5.87
C VAL A 39 -14.34 25.28 -6.32
N ILE A 40 -15.03 24.39 -5.59
CA ILE A 40 -16.43 24.01 -5.80
C ILE A 40 -17.24 24.52 -4.59
N THR A 41 -18.29 25.31 -4.84
CA THR A 41 -19.10 25.95 -3.78
C THR A 41 -20.60 25.59 -3.85
N SER A 42 -20.97 24.70 -4.77
CA SER A 42 -22.34 24.20 -4.94
C SER A 42 -22.30 22.76 -5.39
N SER A 43 -23.40 22.02 -5.19
CA SER A 43 -23.50 20.61 -5.57
C SER A 43 -23.01 20.38 -7.00
N ASP A 44 -21.99 19.54 -7.15
CA ASP A 44 -21.32 19.27 -8.42
C ASP A 44 -20.55 17.95 -8.34
N THR A 45 -20.35 17.33 -9.50
CA THR A 45 -19.57 16.09 -9.64
C THR A 45 -18.71 16.17 -10.88
N GLY A 46 -17.53 15.56 -10.86
CA GLY A 46 -16.67 15.52 -12.04
C GLY A 46 -15.36 14.82 -11.77
N THR A 47 -14.37 15.10 -12.61
CA THR A 47 -13.02 14.52 -12.48
C THR A 47 -11.99 15.63 -12.40
N HIS A 48 -11.06 15.50 -11.46
CA HIS A 48 -9.95 16.43 -11.27
C HIS A 48 -8.67 15.65 -10.95
N ASP A 49 -7.64 15.86 -11.76
CA ASP A 49 -6.29 15.30 -11.59
C ASP A 49 -6.27 13.77 -11.36
N GLY A 50 -7.07 13.04 -12.16
CA GLY A 50 -7.15 11.59 -12.14
C GLY A 50 -8.12 10.98 -11.11
N PHE A 51 -8.78 11.80 -10.29
CA PHE A 51 -9.77 11.35 -9.30
C PHE A 51 -11.15 11.92 -9.59
N PHE A 52 -12.20 11.12 -9.33
CA PHE A 52 -13.57 11.61 -9.30
C PHE A 52 -13.76 12.50 -8.07
N TYR A 53 -14.61 13.52 -8.15
CA TYR A 53 -15.06 14.31 -7.02
C TYR A 53 -16.58 14.40 -6.99
N ALA A 54 -17.12 14.52 -5.78
CA ALA A 54 -18.51 14.82 -5.54
C ALA A 54 -18.64 15.81 -4.39
N LEU A 55 -19.49 16.81 -4.58
CA LEU A 55 -20.01 17.66 -3.52
C LEU A 55 -21.53 17.68 -3.63
N TRP A 56 -22.19 17.51 -2.49
CA TRP A 56 -23.63 17.73 -2.36
C TRP A 56 -23.91 18.53 -1.09
N SER A 57 -24.87 19.44 -1.14
CA SER A 57 -25.38 20.16 0.02
C SER A 57 -26.87 20.45 -0.12
N ASP A 58 -27.57 20.56 1.01
CA ASP A 58 -28.95 21.05 1.09
C ASP A 58 -29.09 22.57 0.89
N GLN A 59 -27.96 23.30 0.82
CA GLN A 59 -27.86 24.73 0.51
C GLN A 59 -28.81 25.61 1.33
N ILE A 60 -28.72 25.53 2.66
CA ILE A 60 -29.49 26.43 3.53
C ILE A 60 -29.00 27.89 3.41
N ALA A 61 -29.93 28.83 3.62
CA ALA A 61 -29.60 30.26 3.58
C ALA A 61 -28.50 30.62 4.59
N ASP A 62 -27.62 31.54 4.21
CA ASP A 62 -26.49 32.03 5.01
C ASP A 62 -25.44 30.97 5.39
N SER A 63 -25.44 29.80 4.73
CA SER A 63 -24.35 28.82 4.84
C SER A 63 -23.22 29.10 3.85
N GLU A 64 -21.99 28.79 4.26
CA GLU A 64 -20.80 28.81 3.42
C GLU A 64 -20.23 27.39 3.32
N LEU A 65 -19.95 26.92 2.11
CA LEU A 65 -19.31 25.64 1.85
C LEU A 65 -18.38 25.78 0.64
N ALA A 66 -17.14 25.34 0.79
CA ALA A 66 -16.16 25.32 -0.28
C ALA A 66 -15.31 24.05 -0.22
N MET A 67 -15.31 23.27 -1.30
CA MET A 67 -14.36 22.19 -1.53
C MET A 67 -13.29 22.66 -2.49
N THR A 68 -12.03 22.61 -2.07
CA THR A 68 -10.87 22.93 -2.90
C THR A 68 -10.21 21.65 -3.38
N LEU A 69 -10.19 21.43 -4.69
CA LEU A 69 -9.57 20.26 -5.32
C LEU A 69 -8.06 20.48 -5.45
N GLY A 70 -7.29 19.73 -4.66
CA GLY A 70 -5.84 19.68 -4.74
C GLY A 70 -5.32 18.66 -5.75
N PRO A 71 -3.99 18.44 -5.82
CA PRO A 71 -3.39 17.42 -6.69
C PRO A 71 -3.83 16.01 -6.34
N ALA A 72 -3.92 15.12 -7.34
CA ALA A 72 -4.35 13.73 -7.21
C ALA A 72 -5.63 13.63 -6.37
N GLY A 73 -5.65 12.74 -5.37
CA GLY A 73 -6.78 12.56 -4.47
C GLY A 73 -6.82 13.52 -3.28
N ASN A 74 -5.98 14.56 -3.23
CA ASN A 74 -6.05 15.60 -2.18
C ASN A 74 -7.21 16.57 -2.44
N TYR A 75 -7.90 16.93 -1.37
CA TYR A 75 -8.89 17.99 -1.33
C TYR A 75 -9.03 18.55 0.08
N SER A 76 -9.44 19.81 0.19
CA SER A 76 -9.86 20.41 1.46
C SER A 76 -11.30 20.88 1.39
N VAL A 77 -11.95 20.98 2.54
CA VAL A 77 -13.32 21.45 2.69
C VAL A 77 -13.36 22.44 3.84
N GLU A 78 -13.91 23.63 3.59
CA GLU A 78 -14.24 24.62 4.61
C GLU A 78 -15.75 24.80 4.62
N TRP A 79 -16.35 24.82 5.81
CA TRP A 79 -17.79 25.03 5.94
C TRP A 79 -18.16 25.84 7.18
N SER A 80 -19.24 26.62 7.05
CA SER A 80 -19.83 27.36 8.16
C SER A 80 -21.34 27.44 8.03
N GLY A 81 -22.03 27.24 9.17
CA GLY A 81 -23.48 27.36 9.25
C GLY A 81 -24.25 26.42 8.32
N VAL A 82 -23.70 25.26 7.97
CA VAL A 82 -24.33 24.31 7.03
C VAL A 82 -25.50 23.55 7.65
N GLY A 83 -26.46 23.14 6.82
CA GLY A 83 -27.52 22.20 7.20
C GLY A 83 -26.99 20.78 7.15
N ASN A 84 -26.80 20.27 5.92
CA ASN A 84 -26.11 19.02 5.63
C ASN A 84 -25.30 19.13 4.33
N PHE A 85 -24.13 18.49 4.29
CA PHE A 85 -23.35 18.34 3.08
C PHE A 85 -22.44 17.11 3.14
N PHE A 86 -22.08 16.56 1.99
CA PHE A 86 -20.88 15.73 1.87
C PHE A 86 -20.01 16.25 0.72
N ALA A 87 -18.68 16.10 0.87
CA ALA A 87 -17.71 16.47 -0.14
C ALA A 87 -16.52 15.51 -0.11
N GLY A 88 -16.09 15.02 -1.27
CA GLY A 88 -15.06 13.98 -1.32
C GLY A 88 -14.46 13.75 -2.69
N LYS A 89 -13.27 13.17 -2.70
CA LYS A 89 -12.64 12.60 -3.90
C LYS A 89 -12.58 11.07 -3.83
N GLY A 90 -12.49 10.43 -5.00
CA GLY A 90 -12.38 8.98 -5.12
C GLY A 90 -12.51 8.54 -6.56
N TRP A 91 -13.47 7.67 -6.83
CA TRP A 91 -13.60 6.94 -8.08
C TRP A 91 -15.02 7.05 -8.66
N GLU A 92 -15.08 7.21 -9.98
CA GLU A 92 -16.33 7.34 -10.74
C GLU A 92 -17.19 6.07 -10.70
N VAL A 93 -16.53 4.92 -10.58
CA VAL A 93 -17.18 3.62 -10.32
C VAL A 93 -16.57 3.04 -9.06
N GLY A 94 -17.41 2.72 -8.10
CA GLY A 94 -17.08 2.16 -6.80
C GLY A 94 -16.85 0.65 -6.84
N GLY A 95 -17.18 -0.01 -5.75
CA GLY A 95 -17.04 -1.46 -5.62
C GLY A 95 -15.78 -1.93 -4.89
N PRO A 96 -15.58 -3.26 -4.79
CA PRO A 96 -14.51 -3.86 -4.01
C PRO A 96 -13.13 -3.34 -4.41
N ARG A 97 -12.43 -2.70 -3.48
CA ARG A 97 -11.05 -2.24 -3.64
C ARG A 97 -10.42 -1.92 -2.29
N VAL A 98 -9.11 -1.74 -2.33
CA VAL A 98 -8.35 -1.22 -1.19
C VAL A 98 -8.13 0.27 -1.38
N ILE A 99 -8.49 1.03 -0.35
CA ILE A 99 -8.42 2.48 -0.31
C ILE A 99 -7.43 2.86 0.76
N SER A 100 -6.44 3.68 0.43
CA SER A 100 -5.60 4.30 1.46
C SER A 100 -5.96 5.77 1.57
N TYR A 101 -5.95 6.27 2.80
CA TYR A 101 -6.37 7.64 3.08
C TYR A 101 -5.51 8.27 4.18
N GLN A 102 -5.44 9.59 4.13
CA GLN A 102 -5.09 10.45 5.25
C GLN A 102 -6.14 11.56 5.33
N SER A 103 -6.62 11.87 6.52
CA SER A 103 -7.63 12.89 6.74
C SER A 103 -7.48 13.56 8.09
N GLU A 104 -7.64 14.88 8.11
CA GLU A 104 -7.76 15.67 9.33
C GLU A 104 -9.10 16.41 9.30
N VAL A 105 -9.84 16.34 10.40
CA VAL A 105 -11.13 17.04 10.56
C VAL A 105 -11.04 17.93 11.78
N ASN A 106 -11.24 19.22 11.57
CA ASN A 106 -11.17 20.27 12.57
C ASN A 106 -12.57 20.88 12.75
N THR A 107 -13.36 20.29 13.65
CA THR A 107 -14.68 20.80 14.04
C THR A 107 -14.93 20.61 15.53
N SER A 108 -15.73 21.51 16.12
CA SER A 108 -16.34 21.31 17.44
C SER A 108 -17.76 20.74 17.37
N GLY A 109 -18.30 20.63 16.15
CA GLY A 109 -19.64 20.15 15.84
C GLY A 109 -19.66 18.73 15.27
N ASN A 110 -20.79 18.39 14.65
CA ASN A 110 -21.00 17.08 14.05
C ASN A 110 -20.41 17.06 12.63
N ALA A 111 -19.45 16.18 12.44
CA ALA A 111 -18.85 15.85 11.15
C ALA A 111 -18.22 14.46 11.21
N TRP A 112 -18.00 13.84 10.06
CA TRP A 112 -17.24 12.58 9.96
C TRP A 112 -16.51 12.44 8.64
N THR A 113 -15.52 11.54 8.64
CA THR A 113 -14.86 11.06 7.43
C THR A 113 -15.19 9.61 7.18
N SER A 114 -15.51 9.28 5.94
CA SER A 114 -15.92 7.92 5.57
C SER A 114 -15.61 7.60 4.12
N VAL A 115 -15.47 6.32 3.80
CA VAL A 115 -15.75 5.85 2.43
C VAL A 115 -17.26 5.86 2.24
N TYR A 116 -17.74 6.63 1.28
CA TYR A 116 -19.15 6.79 0.95
C TYR A 116 -19.41 6.38 -0.50
N GLY A 117 -20.55 5.73 -0.74
CA GLY A 117 -21.02 5.43 -2.08
C GLY A 117 -22.39 4.76 -2.08
N PHE A 118 -22.84 4.36 -3.27
CA PHE A 118 -24.11 3.67 -3.43
C PHE A 118 -24.09 2.72 -4.63
N THR A 119 -25.06 1.82 -4.63
CA THR A 119 -25.38 0.91 -5.73
C THR A 119 -26.69 1.31 -6.39
N LEU A 120 -26.91 0.88 -7.62
CA LEU A 120 -28.13 1.03 -8.39
C LEU A 120 -28.69 -0.36 -8.70
N ASP A 121 -30.01 -0.52 -8.67
CA ASP A 121 -30.71 -1.73 -9.08
C ASP A 121 -30.17 -3.06 -8.46
N PRO A 122 -30.31 -3.27 -7.13
CA PRO A 122 -31.07 -2.46 -6.18
C PRO A 122 -30.30 -1.25 -5.67
N PHE A 123 -31.03 -0.18 -5.32
CA PHE A 123 -30.42 0.98 -4.67
C PHE A 123 -30.07 0.65 -3.21
N SER A 124 -28.81 0.80 -2.84
CA SER A 124 -28.33 0.78 -1.45
C SER A 124 -27.25 1.82 -1.28
N GLU A 125 -27.29 2.54 -0.17
CA GLU A 125 -26.29 3.54 0.22
C GLU A 125 -25.38 2.93 1.29
N TYR A 126 -24.10 3.31 1.32
CA TYR A 126 -23.16 2.75 2.28
C TYR A 126 -22.10 3.73 2.78
N TYR A 127 -21.68 3.50 4.01
CA TYR A 127 -20.67 4.27 4.73
C TYR A 127 -19.69 3.34 5.45
N ILE A 128 -18.40 3.59 5.29
CA ILE A 128 -17.32 3.04 6.14
C ILE A 128 -16.68 4.21 6.85
N VAL A 129 -17.12 4.48 8.07
CA VAL A 129 -16.74 5.66 8.86
C VAL A 129 -15.42 5.39 9.58
N GLU A 130 -14.43 6.24 9.30
CA GLU A 130 -13.08 6.14 9.85
C GLU A 130 -12.82 7.09 11.02
N SER A 131 -13.46 8.26 11.02
CA SER A 131 -13.32 9.26 12.09
C SER A 131 -14.54 10.17 12.17
N TRP A 132 -14.67 10.92 13.27
CA TRP A 132 -15.78 11.84 13.53
C TRP A 132 -15.36 13.00 14.43
N GLY A 133 -16.19 14.04 14.45
CA GLY A 133 -16.06 15.21 15.32
C GLY A 133 -16.55 14.91 16.74
N ASN A 134 -17.53 15.67 17.23
CA ASN A 134 -18.01 15.53 18.60
C ASN A 134 -19.00 14.36 18.82
N TRP A 135 -19.43 13.69 17.76
CA TRP A 135 -20.45 12.64 17.81
C TRP A 135 -20.09 11.49 16.86
N ARG A 136 -20.01 10.28 17.42
CA ARG A 136 -19.80 9.05 16.64
C ARG A 136 -21.11 8.67 15.96
N PRO A 137 -21.14 8.51 14.63
CA PRO A 137 -22.36 8.11 13.94
C PRO A 137 -22.75 6.67 14.26
N GLU A 138 -24.05 6.45 14.44
CA GLU A 138 -24.65 5.14 14.66
C GLU A 138 -25.96 5.03 13.87
N ALA A 139 -26.35 3.81 13.50
CA ALA A 139 -27.64 3.54 12.89
C ALA A 139 -28.51 2.65 13.80
N ASN A 140 -29.82 2.63 13.53
CA ASN A 140 -30.80 2.08 14.47
C ASN A 140 -30.78 0.55 14.59
N GLU A 141 -30.29 -0.17 13.58
CA GLU A 141 -30.21 -1.63 13.57
C GLU A 141 -28.74 -2.06 13.63
N TYR A 142 -28.31 -2.62 14.78
CA TYR A 142 -26.98 -3.20 14.93
C TYR A 142 -26.92 -4.61 14.34
N LEU A 143 -25.89 -4.88 13.54
CA LEU A 143 -25.73 -6.13 12.79
C LEU A 143 -24.62 -7.03 13.34
N GLY A 144 -23.61 -6.46 14.01
CA GLY A 144 -22.47 -7.20 14.55
C GLY A 144 -21.18 -6.39 14.47
N GLU A 145 -20.05 -7.08 14.53
CA GLU A 145 -18.71 -6.49 14.42
C GLU A 145 -17.96 -7.08 13.22
N LEU A 146 -17.08 -6.28 12.61
CA LEU A 146 -16.12 -6.69 11.60
C LEU A 146 -14.71 -6.27 12.03
N VAL A 147 -13.74 -7.16 11.90
CA VAL A 147 -12.32 -6.81 11.97
C VAL A 147 -11.76 -6.78 10.55
N SER A 148 -11.26 -5.62 10.11
CA SER A 148 -10.63 -5.43 8.80
C SER A 148 -9.43 -4.50 8.95
N ASN A 149 -8.32 -4.80 8.26
CA ASN A 149 -7.07 -4.02 8.30
C ASN A 149 -6.55 -3.65 9.72
N GLY A 150 -6.81 -4.48 10.72
CA GLY A 150 -6.40 -4.23 12.12
C GLY A 150 -7.29 -3.27 12.90
N ALA A 151 -8.43 -2.85 12.34
CA ALA A 151 -9.44 -2.06 13.02
C ALA A 151 -10.73 -2.87 13.22
N THR A 152 -11.43 -2.59 14.32
CA THR A 152 -12.76 -3.14 14.60
C THR A 152 -13.82 -2.12 14.22
N TYR A 153 -14.85 -2.58 13.54
CA TYR A 153 -16.00 -1.79 13.08
C TYR A 153 -17.29 -2.37 13.65
N ASP A 154 -18.16 -1.51 14.15
CA ASP A 154 -19.55 -1.85 14.44
C ASP A 154 -20.36 -1.73 13.15
N LEU A 155 -21.09 -2.80 12.82
CA LEU A 155 -21.92 -2.87 11.63
C LEU A 155 -23.34 -2.44 11.98
N TYR A 156 -23.91 -1.55 11.17
CA TYR A 156 -25.31 -1.14 11.30
C TYR A 156 -26.02 -1.10 9.96
N ARG A 157 -27.35 -1.05 10.04
CA ARG A 157 -28.22 -0.72 8.94
C ARG A 157 -29.34 0.21 9.36
N ARG A 158 -29.85 0.98 8.41
CA ARG A 158 -31.07 1.77 8.54
C ARG A 158 -31.91 1.61 7.28
N PHE A 159 -33.22 1.50 7.44
CA PHE A 159 -34.14 1.61 6.33
C PHE A 159 -34.50 3.08 6.08
N ASN A 160 -34.36 3.54 4.84
CA ASN A 160 -34.87 4.85 4.44
C ASN A 160 -36.41 4.79 4.41
N THR A 161 -37.06 5.69 5.16
CA THR A 161 -38.52 5.72 5.34
C THR A 161 -39.18 6.86 4.58
N SER A 162 -38.42 7.59 3.78
CA SER A 162 -38.96 8.67 2.95
C SER A 162 -40.01 8.10 1.99
N PRO A 163 -41.16 8.77 1.84
CA PRO A 163 -42.14 8.38 0.83
C PRO A 163 -41.45 8.37 -0.53
N ASP A 164 -41.69 7.33 -1.32
CA ASP A 164 -41.19 7.12 -2.69
C ASP A 164 -39.74 6.61 -2.85
N THR A 165 -38.99 6.39 -1.77
CA THR A 165 -37.65 5.76 -1.84
C THR A 165 -37.45 4.72 -0.73
N TYR A 166 -37.42 3.45 -1.12
CA TYR A 166 -37.25 2.32 -0.20
C TYR A 166 -35.91 1.66 -0.44
N PHE A 167 -34.94 1.95 0.42
CA PHE A 167 -33.62 1.36 0.36
C PHE A 167 -33.00 1.25 1.75
N TYR A 168 -31.98 0.41 1.84
CA TYR A 168 -31.17 0.30 3.05
C TYR A 168 -29.90 1.13 2.93
N ILE A 169 -29.52 1.73 4.06
CA ILE A 169 -28.26 2.41 4.28
C ILE A 169 -27.43 1.51 5.19
N TYR A 170 -26.26 1.10 4.74
CA TYR A 170 -25.35 0.23 5.47
C TYR A 170 -24.19 1.03 6.05
N TRP A 171 -23.80 0.71 7.27
CA TRP A 171 -22.74 1.41 7.99
C TRP A 171 -21.74 0.41 8.56
N SER A 172 -20.47 0.75 8.43
CA SER A 172 -19.37 0.18 9.21
C SER A 172 -18.74 1.35 9.94
N VAL A 173 -18.86 1.40 11.25
CA VAL A 173 -18.36 2.53 12.04
C VAL A 173 -17.21 2.05 12.90
N ARG A 174 -16.02 2.60 12.69
CA ARG A 174 -14.84 2.22 13.47
C ARG A 174 -15.11 2.42 14.96
N GLN A 175 -14.60 1.55 15.82
CA GLN A 175 -14.74 1.71 17.28
C GLN A 175 -13.83 2.82 17.81
N GLU A 176 -12.64 2.95 17.24
CA GLU A 176 -11.67 4.01 17.57
C GLU A 176 -11.36 4.85 16.33
N PRO A 177 -11.49 6.18 16.39
CA PRO A 177 -11.32 7.05 15.22
C PRO A 177 -9.88 7.05 14.72
N SER A 178 -9.71 7.25 13.41
CA SER A 178 -8.39 7.26 12.78
C SER A 178 -8.28 8.26 11.65
N THR A 179 -7.19 9.02 11.66
CA THR A 179 -6.87 10.07 10.69
C THR A 179 -6.03 9.56 9.51
N ALA A 180 -5.63 8.29 9.50
CA ALA A 180 -4.94 7.69 8.36
C ALA A 180 -5.06 6.18 8.42
N GLY A 181 -5.18 5.52 7.27
CA GLY A 181 -5.33 4.08 7.25
C GLY A 181 -5.55 3.50 5.87
N THR A 182 -5.95 2.24 5.88
CA THR A 182 -6.32 1.49 4.69
C THR A 182 -7.66 0.80 4.96
N VAL A 183 -8.58 0.93 4.01
CA VAL A 183 -9.92 0.35 4.05
C VAL A 183 -10.04 -0.65 2.91
N ASN A 184 -10.24 -1.92 3.21
CA ASN A 184 -10.60 -2.94 2.23
C ASN A 184 -12.12 -3.03 2.09
N THR A 185 -12.70 -2.32 1.12
CA THR A 185 -14.17 -2.22 0.97
C THR A 185 -14.83 -3.58 0.71
N ALA A 186 -14.07 -4.55 0.18
CA ALA A 186 -14.57 -5.91 -0.03
C ALA A 186 -14.99 -6.59 1.30
N ASP A 187 -14.22 -6.40 2.38
CA ASP A 187 -14.52 -7.00 3.68
C ASP A 187 -15.85 -6.46 4.23
N HIS A 188 -16.07 -5.16 4.09
CA HIS A 188 -17.30 -4.49 4.52
C HIS A 188 -18.51 -4.93 3.69
N PHE A 189 -18.38 -4.96 2.35
CA PHE A 189 -19.46 -5.43 1.48
C PHE A 189 -19.83 -6.89 1.77
N ASN A 190 -18.84 -7.76 1.98
CA ASN A 190 -19.06 -9.16 2.33
C ASN A 190 -19.76 -9.31 3.68
N ALA A 191 -19.32 -8.56 4.70
CA ALA A 191 -19.96 -8.57 6.01
C ALA A 191 -21.42 -8.08 5.94
N TRP A 192 -21.70 -7.01 5.19
CA TRP A 192 -23.08 -6.55 5.01
C TRP A 192 -23.93 -7.51 4.16
N ALA A 193 -23.34 -8.28 3.25
CA ALA A 193 -24.06 -9.25 2.42
C ALA A 193 -24.70 -10.36 3.27
N GLU A 194 -24.07 -10.74 4.39
CA GLU A 194 -24.66 -11.66 5.40
C GLU A 194 -25.94 -11.10 6.02
N HIS A 195 -26.14 -9.78 5.94
CA HIS A 195 -27.30 -9.06 6.45
C HIS A 195 -28.20 -8.49 5.35
N GLY A 196 -28.07 -8.96 4.11
CA GLY A 196 -28.96 -8.60 2.99
C GLY A 196 -28.54 -7.40 2.18
N PHE A 197 -27.26 -6.98 2.27
CA PHE A 197 -26.69 -6.11 1.24
C PHE A 197 -26.56 -6.90 -0.06
N GLU A 198 -27.27 -6.46 -1.09
CA GLU A 198 -27.17 -7.01 -2.44
C GLU A 198 -26.40 -6.00 -3.28
N ALA A 199 -25.22 -6.41 -3.77
CA ALA A 199 -24.43 -5.56 -4.64
C ALA A 199 -25.16 -5.37 -5.97
N GLY A 200 -25.80 -4.19 -6.15
CA GLY A 200 -26.26 -3.71 -7.44
C GLY A 200 -25.10 -3.23 -8.32
N GLU A 201 -25.42 -2.43 -9.33
CA GLU A 201 -24.41 -1.71 -10.11
C GLU A 201 -23.79 -0.60 -9.23
N TYR A 202 -22.50 -0.71 -8.93
CA TYR A 202 -21.80 0.32 -8.16
C TYR A 202 -21.77 1.64 -8.92
N SER A 203 -22.25 2.71 -8.29
CA SER A 203 -22.07 4.09 -8.74
C SER A 203 -20.74 4.63 -8.22
N TYR A 204 -20.55 5.95 -8.19
CA TYR A 204 -19.34 6.56 -7.65
C TYR A 204 -19.11 6.21 -6.17
N MET A 205 -17.85 6.25 -5.77
CA MET A 205 -17.41 6.06 -4.40
C MET A 205 -16.32 7.08 -4.07
N VAL A 206 -16.50 7.81 -2.98
CA VAL A 206 -15.56 8.84 -2.55
C VAL A 206 -15.15 8.61 -1.10
N PHE A 207 -13.92 8.99 -0.75
CA PHE A 207 -13.64 9.30 0.64
C PHE A 207 -14.25 10.68 0.90
N ALA A 208 -15.28 10.74 1.74
CA ALA A 208 -16.11 11.91 1.99
C ALA A 208 -15.83 12.50 3.36
N VAL A 209 -15.84 13.83 3.42
CA VAL A 209 -16.11 14.62 4.63
C VAL A 209 -17.59 14.96 4.59
N GLU A 210 -18.31 14.69 5.68
CA GLU A 210 -19.70 15.06 5.85
C GLU A 210 -19.85 15.90 7.12
N GLY A 211 -20.66 16.97 7.03
CA GLY A 211 -20.90 17.89 8.14
C GLY A 211 -22.38 18.21 8.28
N TYR A 212 -22.86 18.17 9.52
CA TYR A 212 -24.26 18.38 9.84
C TYR A 212 -24.42 19.43 10.94
N GLN A 213 -25.16 20.50 10.65
CA GLN A 213 -25.44 21.60 11.59
C GLN A 213 -24.19 22.07 12.34
N SER A 214 -23.09 22.26 11.60
CA SER A 214 -21.77 22.51 12.17
C SER A 214 -20.97 23.51 11.35
N ASP A 215 -19.81 23.86 11.90
CA ASP A 215 -18.76 24.65 11.25
C ASP A 215 -17.46 23.86 11.35
N GLY A 216 -16.56 24.03 10.40
CA GLY A 216 -15.26 23.39 10.47
C GLY A 216 -14.47 23.43 9.19
N SER A 217 -13.34 22.74 9.27
CA SER A 217 -12.48 22.47 8.13
C SER A 217 -12.02 21.03 8.12
N ALA A 218 -11.70 20.52 6.94
CA ALA A 218 -11.10 19.22 6.78
C ALA A 218 -10.13 19.23 5.60
N GLU A 219 -9.07 18.45 5.71
CA GLU A 219 -8.20 18.12 4.59
C GLU A 219 -8.09 16.61 4.50
N ALA A 220 -8.26 16.06 3.30
CA ALA A 220 -8.13 14.64 3.08
C ALA A 220 -7.43 14.35 1.75
N THR A 221 -6.69 13.26 1.75
CA THR A 221 -6.01 12.72 0.57
C THR A 221 -6.35 11.25 0.47
N VAL A 222 -6.79 10.82 -0.71
CA VAL A 222 -7.12 9.43 -1.02
C VAL A 222 -6.28 8.92 -2.19
N TRP A 223 -5.95 7.63 -2.18
CA TRP A 223 -5.31 6.97 -3.31
C TRP A 223 -5.67 5.48 -3.33
N ASP A 224 -5.40 4.81 -4.45
CA ASP A 224 -5.50 3.36 -4.51
C ASP A 224 -4.54 2.76 -3.51
N GLY A 225 -5.09 2.07 -2.52
CA GLY A 225 -4.29 1.33 -1.57
C GLY A 225 -3.73 0.10 -2.26
N VAL A 226 -2.47 -0.21 -1.97
CA VAL A 226 -1.94 -1.52 -2.29
C VAL A 226 -2.50 -2.44 -1.22
N VAL A 227 -3.17 -3.54 -1.63
CA VAL A 227 -3.38 -4.65 -0.71
C VAL A 227 -1.99 -4.95 -0.16
N ALA A 228 -1.73 -4.74 1.13
CA ALA A 228 -0.54 -5.34 1.71
C ALA A 228 -0.76 -6.83 1.50
N ASN A 229 -0.14 -7.40 0.47
CA ASN A 229 -0.41 -8.76 0.07
C ASN A 229 -0.04 -9.59 1.30
N CYS A 230 -1.06 -10.05 2.05
CA CYS A 230 -0.89 -11.03 3.11
C CYS A 230 -0.44 -12.37 2.50
N GLU A 231 -0.38 -12.44 1.17
CA GLU A 231 0.23 -13.48 0.38
C GLU A 231 1.75 -13.36 0.40
N VAL A 232 2.38 -14.33 1.04
CA VAL A 232 3.81 -14.60 0.90
C VAL A 232 3.98 -15.78 -0.03
N CYS A 233 5.07 -15.80 -0.77
CA CYS A 233 5.54 -17.02 -1.40
C CYS A 233 6.17 -17.92 -0.34
N ASN A 234 5.62 -19.12 -0.15
CA ASN A 234 6.33 -20.19 0.52
C ASN A 234 7.37 -20.75 -0.45
N TRP A 235 8.60 -20.24 -0.37
CA TRP A 235 9.71 -20.63 -1.22
C TRP A 235 10.55 -21.70 -0.52
N TYR A 236 10.18 -22.97 -0.73
CA TYR A 236 10.82 -24.14 -0.11
C TYR A 236 10.89 -24.04 1.42
N GLY A 237 9.80 -23.61 2.05
CA GLY A 237 9.69 -23.48 3.51
C GLY A 237 10.10 -22.12 4.08
N ASN A 238 10.57 -21.18 3.25
CA ASN A 238 10.81 -19.80 3.66
C ASN A 238 9.72 -18.89 3.14
N GLN A 239 9.19 -18.00 4.00
CA GLN A 239 8.19 -17.02 3.61
C GLN A 239 8.88 -15.79 3.00
N ILE A 240 8.51 -15.45 1.77
CA ILE A 240 9.11 -14.37 0.98
C ILE A 240 8.00 -13.49 0.43
N PRO A 241 8.06 -12.16 0.56
CA PRO A 241 7.01 -11.28 0.05
C PRO A 241 6.91 -11.34 -1.48
N LEU A 242 5.70 -11.13 -2.00
CA LEU A 242 5.49 -11.01 -3.44
C LEU A 242 5.84 -9.61 -3.94
N CYS A 243 6.44 -9.52 -5.13
CA CYS A 243 6.73 -8.23 -5.74
C CYS A 243 5.44 -7.55 -6.23
N SER A 244 5.32 -6.25 -5.99
CA SER A 244 4.18 -5.42 -6.40
C SER A 244 4.29 -4.98 -7.85
N SER A 245 5.51 -4.74 -8.36
CA SER A 245 5.74 -4.18 -9.69
C SER A 245 6.12 -5.20 -10.77
N GLN A 246 6.31 -6.47 -10.40
CA GLN A 246 6.77 -7.51 -11.33
C GLN A 246 6.17 -8.89 -11.05
N ASN A 247 5.81 -9.60 -12.12
CA ASN A 247 5.10 -10.88 -12.05
C ASN A 247 6.02 -12.11 -12.22
N TYR A 248 7.25 -11.92 -12.71
CA TYR A 248 8.23 -12.99 -12.91
C TYR A 248 9.60 -12.59 -12.35
N GLY A 249 10.32 -13.56 -11.81
CA GLY A 249 11.68 -13.41 -11.28
C GLY A 249 11.74 -12.90 -9.86
N TRP A 250 12.97 -12.61 -9.41
CA TRP A 250 13.27 -12.01 -8.12
C TRP A 250 13.38 -10.49 -8.24
N GLY A 251 13.08 -9.77 -7.17
CA GLY A 251 13.20 -8.31 -7.12
C GLY A 251 13.52 -7.79 -5.73
N TRP A 252 13.65 -6.47 -5.66
CA TRP A 252 13.88 -5.74 -4.42
C TRP A 252 12.90 -4.57 -4.33
N GLU A 253 11.96 -4.66 -3.41
CA GLU A 253 10.92 -3.65 -3.19
C GLU A 253 10.74 -3.48 -1.67
N ASN A 254 10.36 -2.28 -1.21
CA ASN A 254 10.09 -2.00 0.21
C ASN A 254 11.22 -2.34 1.20
N GLY A 255 12.47 -2.42 0.73
CA GLY A 255 13.64 -2.68 1.58
C GLY A 255 13.92 -4.17 1.84
N GLU A 256 13.28 -5.07 1.10
CA GLU A 256 13.47 -6.52 1.20
C GLU A 256 13.44 -7.22 -0.16
N ASN A 257 13.88 -8.48 -0.20
CA ASN A 257 13.80 -9.32 -1.39
C ASN A 257 12.36 -9.78 -1.60
N CYS A 258 11.85 -9.67 -2.82
CA CYS A 258 10.53 -10.15 -3.20
C CYS A 258 10.61 -11.12 -4.40
N ILE A 259 9.56 -11.90 -4.63
CA ILE A 259 9.43 -12.77 -5.81
C ILE A 259 8.14 -12.49 -6.59
N GLY A 260 8.23 -12.50 -7.92
CA GLY A 260 7.06 -12.38 -8.78
C GLY A 260 6.09 -13.55 -8.60
N ARG A 261 4.79 -13.27 -8.54
CA ARG A 261 3.74 -14.28 -8.29
C ARG A 261 3.84 -15.49 -9.21
N SER A 262 3.94 -15.26 -10.52
CA SER A 262 4.02 -16.36 -11.50
C SER A 262 5.27 -17.22 -11.30
N SER A 263 6.36 -16.64 -10.78
CA SER A 263 7.56 -17.42 -10.43
C SER A 263 7.36 -18.27 -9.18
N CYS A 264 6.66 -17.76 -8.17
CA CYS A 264 6.31 -18.56 -6.99
C CYS A 264 5.40 -19.76 -7.33
N GLU A 265 4.43 -19.58 -8.23
CA GLU A 265 3.48 -20.63 -8.62
C GLU A 265 4.08 -21.67 -9.58
N SER A 266 5.20 -21.34 -10.23
CA SER A 266 5.82 -22.20 -11.26
C SER A 266 6.73 -23.31 -10.71
N GLY A 267 7.12 -23.26 -9.43
CA GLY A 267 8.07 -24.18 -8.84
C GLY A 267 7.43 -25.41 -8.16
N TRP A 268 8.07 -26.57 -8.28
CA TRP A 268 7.69 -27.75 -7.49
C TRP A 268 8.14 -27.55 -6.04
N GLY A 269 7.19 -27.44 -5.11
CA GLY A 269 7.46 -27.18 -3.69
C GLY A 269 7.46 -25.70 -3.32
N THR A 270 6.95 -24.84 -4.21
CA THR A 270 6.67 -23.43 -3.93
C THR A 270 5.21 -23.14 -4.17
N PHE A 271 4.60 -22.32 -3.32
CA PHE A 271 3.18 -21.97 -3.43
C PHE A 271 2.90 -20.62 -2.79
N ILE A 272 1.83 -19.98 -3.24
CA ILE A 272 1.32 -18.78 -2.58
C ILE A 272 0.63 -19.21 -1.30
N GLU A 273 1.10 -18.69 -0.18
CA GLU A 273 0.52 -18.91 1.14
C GLU A 273 -0.18 -17.62 1.57
N GLN A 274 -1.47 -17.71 1.87
CA GLN A 274 -2.17 -16.64 2.55
C GLN A 274 -1.74 -16.67 4.01
N THR A 275 -0.89 -15.72 4.40
CA THR A 275 -0.69 -15.40 5.80
C THR A 275 -1.90 -14.61 6.25
N GLU A 276 -2.45 -14.92 7.43
CA GLU A 276 -3.45 -14.04 8.03
C GLU A 276 -2.80 -12.68 8.24
N CYS A 277 -3.39 -11.62 7.69
CA CYS A 277 -3.10 -10.26 8.13
C CYS A 277 -3.65 -10.06 9.53
N ASN A 278 -3.08 -10.77 10.50
CA ASN A 278 -3.25 -10.44 11.88
C ASN A 278 -2.35 -9.24 12.12
N ALA A 279 -2.89 -8.04 11.91
CA ALA A 279 -2.34 -6.79 12.46
C ALA A 279 -2.48 -6.77 13.99
N ASN A 280 -2.29 -7.92 14.65
CA ASN A 280 -2.35 -8.04 16.09
C ASN A 280 -0.93 -7.86 16.62
N GLY A 281 -0.57 -6.60 16.81
CA GLY A 281 0.45 -6.22 17.79
C GLY A 281 -0.06 -6.54 19.19
N SER A 282 -0.19 -7.83 19.51
CA SER A 282 -0.36 -8.33 20.87
C SER A 282 0.50 -9.56 21.02
N SER A 283 1.68 -9.35 21.60
CA SER A 283 2.51 -10.40 22.18
C SER A 283 1.65 -11.33 23.02
N SER A 284 1.34 -12.50 22.49
CA SER A 284 0.82 -13.62 23.25
C SER A 284 1.77 -14.79 23.06
N SER A 285 2.69 -14.88 24.02
CA SER A 285 3.36 -16.12 24.37
C SER A 285 2.32 -17.24 24.46
N SER A 286 2.25 -18.10 23.45
CA SER A 286 1.61 -19.40 23.61
C SER A 286 2.56 -20.27 24.42
N SER A 287 2.52 -20.06 25.73
CA SER A 287 2.90 -21.04 26.72
C SER A 287 2.04 -22.29 26.48
N SER A 288 2.70 -23.35 26.04
CA SER A 288 2.20 -24.71 26.04
C SER A 288 1.66 -25.06 27.43
N SER A 289 0.35 -25.09 27.58
CA SER A 289 -0.30 -25.75 28.72
C SER A 289 -0.45 -27.22 28.38
N SER A 290 0.46 -27.99 28.96
CA SER A 290 0.46 -29.44 29.01
C SER A 290 -0.80 -29.96 29.71
N SER A 291 -1.59 -30.76 28.99
CA SER A 291 -2.43 -31.77 29.61
C SER A 291 -1.70 -33.11 29.51
N SER A 292 -1.39 -33.65 30.68
CA SER A 292 -0.70 -34.89 30.92
C SER A 292 -1.56 -36.09 30.56
N SER A 293 -0.97 -37.06 29.86
CA SER A 293 -1.20 -38.48 30.15
C SER A 293 0.00 -39.31 29.74
N SER A 294 0.42 -40.10 30.71
CA SER A 294 1.59 -40.96 30.86
C SER A 294 1.57 -42.23 30.00
N SER A 295 2.74 -42.66 29.53
CA SER A 295 3.30 -44.01 29.83
C SER A 295 4.65 -44.26 29.14
N SER A 296 5.70 -44.49 29.96
CA SER A 296 6.76 -45.54 29.90
C SER A 296 7.18 -46.12 28.52
N SER A 297 8.45 -46.38 28.19
CA SER A 297 9.65 -46.69 28.99
C SER A 297 10.88 -46.94 28.10
N SER A 298 12.08 -46.79 28.70
CA SER A 298 13.37 -47.52 28.47
C SER A 298 14.12 -47.35 27.13
N SER A 299 15.46 -47.23 27.05
CA SER A 299 16.57 -47.26 28.02
C SER A 299 17.92 -47.03 27.32
N SER A 300 18.92 -46.53 28.09
CA SER A 300 20.39 -46.75 28.01
C SER A 300 21.17 -46.24 26.77
N SER A 301 22.40 -45.69 26.83
CA SER A 301 23.49 -45.73 27.83
C SER A 301 24.64 -44.74 27.50
N SER A 302 25.27 -44.19 28.55
CA SER A 302 26.70 -43.80 28.80
C SER A 302 27.74 -43.80 27.65
N SER A 303 28.80 -42.97 27.60
CA SER A 303 29.77 -42.55 28.65
C SER A 303 30.82 -41.51 28.15
N SER A 304 31.31 -40.69 29.09
CA SER A 304 32.69 -40.15 29.35
C SER A 304 33.89 -40.64 28.49
N SER A 305 35.04 -39.97 28.27
CA SER A 305 35.76 -38.84 28.91
C SER A 305 37.11 -38.53 28.19
N SER A 306 37.63 -37.31 28.39
CA SER A 306 39.04 -36.91 28.68
C SER A 306 40.23 -37.03 27.68
N SER A 307 40.75 -35.85 27.31
CA SER A 307 42.17 -35.36 27.33
C SER A 307 43.33 -36.14 26.68
N SER A 308 44.08 -35.50 25.78
CA SER A 308 45.39 -34.85 26.05
C SER A 308 46.26 -34.66 24.78
N SER A 309 47.10 -33.63 24.86
CA SER A 309 47.98 -32.99 23.88
C SER A 309 49.26 -33.75 23.50
N SER A 310 49.78 -33.57 22.26
CA SER A 310 51.01 -32.78 21.96
C SER A 310 51.63 -33.06 20.56
N SER A 311 51.89 -31.96 19.83
CA SER A 311 53.02 -31.60 18.91
C SER A 311 53.91 -32.70 18.30
N SER A 312 54.50 -32.64 17.09
CA SER A 312 54.73 -31.67 15.99
C SER A 312 55.55 -32.50 14.94
N SER A 313 55.60 -32.26 13.63
CA SER A 313 56.17 -31.08 12.97
C SER A 313 56.15 -31.24 11.43
N SER A 314 55.87 -30.12 10.73
CA SER A 314 56.48 -29.63 9.47
C SER A 314 56.44 -30.50 8.20
N SER A 315 56.17 -30.03 6.98
CA SER A 315 55.77 -28.75 6.41
C SER A 315 55.76 -28.95 4.89
N SER A 316 54.72 -28.50 4.18
CA SER A 316 54.90 -27.95 2.83
C SER A 316 53.76 -26.99 2.54
N SER A 317 54.13 -25.73 2.60
CA SER A 317 53.43 -24.58 2.06
C SER A 317 53.10 -24.76 0.58
N SER A 318 51.85 -24.53 0.19
CA SER A 318 51.53 -23.90 -1.08
C SER A 318 50.62 -22.71 -0.81
N SER A 319 51.27 -21.55 -0.78
CA SER A 319 50.62 -20.26 -0.88
C SER A 319 49.93 -20.19 -2.26
N GLY A 320 48.62 -19.99 -2.25
CA GLY A 320 47.80 -19.80 -3.44
C GLY A 320 46.84 -18.63 -3.25
N SER A 321 47.36 -17.47 -2.82
CA SER A 321 46.64 -16.21 -2.94
C SER A 321 46.44 -15.93 -4.44
N SER A 322 45.26 -16.25 -4.96
CA SER A 322 44.84 -15.84 -6.29
C SER A 322 43.53 -15.06 -6.18
N SER A 323 43.71 -13.77 -6.35
CA SER A 323 42.71 -12.73 -6.41
C SER A 323 41.66 -13.03 -7.49
N GLY A 324 40.39 -12.89 -7.10
CA GLY A 324 39.28 -12.34 -7.90
C GLY A 324 39.14 -12.82 -9.35
N GLY A 325 38.32 -13.85 -9.56
CA GLY A 325 37.91 -14.24 -10.91
C GLY A 325 36.80 -15.32 -10.95
N GLY A 326 35.55 -14.93 -10.70
CA GLY A 326 34.40 -15.47 -11.46
C GLY A 326 33.84 -16.85 -11.12
N CYS A 327 33.95 -17.35 -9.88
CA CYS A 327 33.16 -18.53 -9.48
C CYS A 327 31.66 -18.21 -9.55
N ARG A 328 30.90 -19.09 -10.20
CA ARG A 328 29.44 -19.01 -10.39
C ARG A 328 28.80 -20.18 -9.68
N CYS A 329 27.51 -20.08 -9.39
CA CYS A 329 26.71 -21.20 -8.95
C CYS A 329 25.86 -21.69 -10.11
N LEU A 330 25.98 -22.98 -10.46
CA LEU A 330 25.00 -23.64 -11.31
C LEU A 330 23.84 -24.10 -10.41
N TRP A 331 22.79 -23.30 -10.30
CA TRP A 331 21.63 -23.55 -9.47
C TRP A 331 20.50 -24.16 -10.31
N TYR A 332 20.25 -25.46 -10.15
CA TYR A 332 19.24 -26.22 -10.93
C TYR A 332 19.28 -25.93 -12.45
N GLY A 333 20.48 -25.81 -13.02
CA GLY A 333 20.68 -25.58 -14.45
C GLY A 333 20.78 -24.11 -14.90
N THR A 334 20.66 -23.15 -13.98
CA THR A 334 20.85 -21.72 -14.26
C THR A 334 22.11 -21.19 -13.56
N GLU A 335 22.90 -20.37 -14.25
CA GLU A 335 24.11 -19.78 -13.66
C GLU A 335 23.81 -18.48 -12.89
N PHE A 336 24.27 -18.41 -11.64
CA PHE A 336 24.19 -17.23 -10.77
C PHE A 336 25.57 -16.82 -10.25
N ALA A 337 25.75 -15.54 -9.90
CA ALA A 337 26.98 -15.09 -9.24
C ALA A 337 27.07 -15.64 -7.80
N LEU A 338 28.28 -15.82 -7.26
CA LEU A 338 28.46 -16.09 -5.84
C LEU A 338 28.54 -14.81 -5.02
N CYS A 339 27.98 -14.83 -3.81
CA CYS A 339 28.11 -13.71 -2.88
C CYS A 339 29.52 -13.67 -2.28
N ASN A 340 30.09 -12.47 -2.15
CA ASN A 340 31.42 -12.27 -1.59
C ASN A 340 31.36 -12.08 -0.07
N ASN A 341 30.28 -11.49 0.46
CA ASN A 341 30.16 -11.15 1.88
C ASN A 341 29.27 -12.10 2.68
N GLN A 342 28.68 -13.12 2.05
CA GLN A 342 27.88 -14.13 2.73
C GLN A 342 28.06 -15.52 2.12
N SER A 343 28.10 -16.52 2.99
CA SER A 343 28.32 -17.92 2.59
C SER A 343 27.01 -18.71 2.49
N ASP A 344 25.93 -18.24 3.10
CA ASP A 344 24.61 -18.87 3.14
C ASP A 344 23.54 -17.87 2.68
N GLY A 345 22.45 -18.38 2.12
CA GLY A 345 21.32 -17.61 1.59
C GLY A 345 21.56 -17.02 0.19
N TRP A 346 20.61 -16.19 -0.22
CA TRP A 346 20.67 -15.36 -1.42
C TRP A 346 20.94 -13.90 -1.03
N GLY A 347 21.52 -13.12 -1.93
CA GLY A 347 21.73 -11.69 -1.70
C GLY A 347 21.96 -10.90 -2.97
N TRP A 348 22.30 -9.62 -2.78
CA TRP A 348 22.53 -8.67 -3.87
C TRP A 348 23.86 -7.97 -3.67
N GLU A 349 24.79 -8.21 -4.60
CA GLU A 349 26.12 -7.61 -4.58
C GLU A 349 26.54 -7.26 -6.00
N ASN A 350 27.30 -6.18 -6.19
CA ASN A 350 27.84 -5.79 -7.50
C ASN A 350 26.76 -5.66 -8.60
N ASN A 351 25.58 -5.10 -8.25
CA ASN A 351 24.45 -4.88 -9.17
C ASN A 351 23.85 -6.16 -9.78
N GLN A 352 23.99 -7.31 -9.13
CA GLN A 352 23.35 -8.56 -9.54
C GLN A 352 22.98 -9.45 -8.34
N SER A 353 22.01 -10.35 -8.54
CA SER A 353 21.69 -11.39 -7.56
C SER A 353 22.86 -12.37 -7.43
N CYS A 354 23.16 -12.73 -6.19
CA CYS A 354 24.19 -13.70 -5.86
C CYS A 354 23.66 -14.76 -4.89
N ILE A 355 24.29 -15.93 -4.88
CA ILE A 355 24.00 -17.03 -3.96
C ILE A 355 25.23 -17.33 -3.09
N GLY A 356 25.01 -17.56 -1.80
CA GLY A 356 26.06 -17.99 -0.88
C GLY A 356 26.63 -19.36 -1.28
N ALA A 357 27.94 -19.56 -1.13
CA ALA A 357 28.61 -20.78 -1.55
C ALA A 357 28.08 -22.05 -0.87
N ASN A 358 27.73 -22.00 0.42
CA ASN A 358 27.13 -23.12 1.16
C ASN A 358 25.74 -23.44 0.61
N THR A 359 24.91 -22.42 0.39
CA THR A 359 23.57 -22.60 -0.22
C THR A 359 23.68 -23.20 -1.60
N CYS A 360 24.60 -22.71 -2.44
CA CYS A 360 24.87 -23.27 -3.75
C CYS A 360 25.25 -24.75 -3.71
N ASN A 361 26.06 -25.18 -2.72
CA ASN A 361 26.48 -26.58 -2.58
C ASN A 361 25.45 -27.48 -1.86
N ASN A 362 24.48 -26.89 -1.17
CA ASN A 362 23.42 -27.62 -0.47
C ASN A 362 22.24 -28.00 -1.39
N GLN A 363 22.32 -27.72 -2.69
CA GLN A 363 21.35 -28.25 -3.64
C GLN A 363 21.52 -29.76 -3.88
N TRP A 364 20.43 -30.39 -4.27
CA TRP A 364 20.38 -31.78 -4.70
C TRP A 364 20.41 -31.84 -6.24
N GLY A 365 21.12 -32.81 -6.80
CA GLY A 365 21.31 -32.95 -8.25
C GLY A 365 22.72 -32.58 -8.73
N ASN A 366 22.85 -32.28 -10.03
CA ASN A 366 24.14 -32.02 -10.71
C ASN A 366 24.61 -30.55 -10.65
N GLY A 367 24.03 -29.72 -9.77
CA GLY A 367 24.43 -28.33 -9.59
C GLY A 367 25.58 -28.16 -8.58
N GLY A 368 26.10 -26.94 -8.45
CA GLY A 368 27.14 -26.60 -7.47
C GLY A 368 27.95 -25.38 -7.86
N VAL A 369 28.93 -25.04 -7.02
CA VAL A 369 29.89 -23.97 -7.32
C VAL A 369 30.80 -24.39 -8.48
N ILE A 370 30.80 -23.60 -9.55
CA ILE A 370 31.64 -23.78 -10.72
C ILE A 370 32.62 -22.60 -10.84
N CYS A 371 33.91 -22.89 -10.71
CA CYS A 371 34.98 -21.91 -10.87
C CYS A 371 35.72 -22.16 -12.19
N PRO A 372 35.88 -21.15 -13.07
CA PRO A 372 36.68 -21.32 -14.27
C PRO A 372 38.15 -21.50 -13.90
N GLY A 373 38.64 -22.74 -13.87
CA GLY A 373 40.05 -23.09 -13.71
C GLY A 373 40.39 -24.14 -12.64
N GLY A 374 39.67 -25.26 -12.59
CA GLY A 374 40.08 -26.47 -11.86
C GLY A 374 40.52 -27.57 -12.81
#